data_AF-A0A7C7TM81-F1
#
_entry.id   AF-A0A7C7TM81-F1
#
_cell.length_a   1.000
_cell.length_b   1.000
_cell.length_c   1.000
_cell.angle_alpha   90.00
_cell.angle_beta   90.00
_cell.angle_gamma   90.00
#
_symmetry.space_group_name_H-M   'P 1'
#
loop_
_entity.id
_entity.type
_entity.pdbx_description
1 polymer ?
#
loop_
_entity_poly.entity_id
_entity_poly.type
_entity_poly.pdbx_seq_one_letter_code
_entity_poly.pdbx_strand_id
1 'polypeptide(L)'
;MGRSIIKFILGLAILLAPVLAAKLAYTLSSYPDDEPVSQPWSQDSMQFVTWNGEKWTSWIRQDSFEHRPENTADWGQHSTGSVAFLDWEGTPWQAKIDGEIFLLAHHGDWQGHTERAGAIRYRDWQGKHQLRTVAQLSR
;
A
#
# COMPACT_ATOMS: atom_id res chain seq x y z
N MET A 1 28.99 37.63 39.50
CA MET A 1 29.21 36.24 39.98
C MET A 1 27.87 35.74 40.50
N GLY A 2 27.27 34.62 40.10
CA GLY A 2 27.83 33.45 39.42
C GLY A 2 26.98 32.94 38.25
N ARG A 3 27.68 32.21 37.38
CA ARG A 3 27.20 31.45 36.22
C ARG A 3 26.65 30.08 36.67
N SER A 4 25.98 29.41 35.73
CA SER A 4 25.75 27.95 35.60
C SER A 4 24.38 27.42 36.06
N ILE A 5 23.68 26.54 35.35
CA ILE A 5 23.93 25.75 34.13
C ILE A 5 22.58 25.35 33.52
N ILE A 6 22.46 25.45 32.19
CA ILE A 6 21.41 24.83 31.36
C ILE A 6 21.62 23.32 31.32
N LYS A 7 20.59 22.49 31.57
CA LYS A 7 20.38 21.19 30.88
C LYS A 7 18.89 20.82 30.83
N PHE A 8 18.22 21.20 29.75
CA PHE A 8 16.96 20.59 29.28
C PHE A 8 17.31 19.35 28.46
N ILE A 9 16.96 18.12 28.89
CA ILE A 9 17.03 16.94 28.02
C ILE A 9 15.87 15.97 28.31
N LEU A 10 15.12 15.72 27.22
CA LEU A 10 14.41 14.52 26.75
C LEU A 10 13.48 13.73 27.68
N GLY A 11 12.25 13.60 27.19
CA GLY A 11 11.38 12.47 27.50
C GLY A 11 10.06 12.48 26.72
N LEU A 12 10.08 12.72 25.40
CA LEU A 12 8.87 12.52 24.58
C LEU A 12 9.24 11.88 23.24
N ALA A 13 9.57 10.59 23.29
CA ALA A 13 9.71 9.73 22.12
C ALA A 13 8.57 8.69 22.10
N ILE A 14 7.33 9.15 22.29
CA ILE A 14 6.12 8.39 22.03
C ILE A 14 5.16 9.43 21.47
N LEU A 15 4.70 9.27 20.23
CA LEU A 15 3.54 9.93 19.59
C LEU A 15 3.68 10.16 18.07
N LEU A 16 4.66 9.56 17.37
CA LEU A 16 4.66 9.61 15.89
C LEU A 16 3.83 8.50 15.22
N ALA A 17 3.53 7.39 15.91
CA ALA A 17 2.65 6.34 15.38
C ALA A 17 1.15 6.74 15.27
N PRO A 18 0.51 7.43 16.24
CA PRO A 18 -0.92 7.73 16.10
C PRO A 18 -1.24 8.79 15.04
N VAL A 19 -0.28 9.64 14.65
CA VAL A 19 -0.51 10.71 13.66
C VAL A 19 -0.74 10.14 12.26
N LEU A 20 -0.02 9.08 11.88
CA LEU A 20 -0.27 8.41 10.60
C LEU A 20 -1.64 7.72 10.58
N ALA A 21 -2.03 7.05 11.66
CA ALA A 21 -3.33 6.41 11.79
C ALA A 21 -4.49 7.44 11.72
N ALA A 22 -4.34 8.59 12.38
CA ALA A 22 -5.33 9.67 12.35
C ALA A 22 -5.48 10.31 10.96
N LYS A 23 -4.38 10.50 10.23
CA LYS A 23 -4.41 11.04 8.87
C LYS A 23 -5.07 10.08 7.88
N LEU A 24 -4.84 8.78 8.04
CA LEU A 24 -5.50 7.74 7.23
C LEU A 24 -7.00 7.66 7.53
N ALA A 25 -7.39 7.69 8.81
CA ALA A 25 -8.79 7.72 9.23
C ALA A 25 -9.55 8.95 8.70
N TYR A 26 -8.92 10.12 8.70
CA TYR A 26 -9.50 11.34 8.13
C TYR A 26 -9.73 11.23 6.62
N THR A 27 -8.82 10.57 5.89
CA THR A 27 -8.92 10.43 4.43
C THR A 27 -9.90 9.32 4.02
N LEU A 28 -10.18 8.33 4.88
CA LEU A 28 -11.26 7.35 4.69
C LEU A 28 -12.66 7.96 4.90
N SER A 29 -12.79 8.92 5.82
CA SER A 29 -14.09 9.49 6.22
C SER A 29 -14.79 10.31 5.12
N SER A 30 -14.13 10.59 4.00
CA SER A 30 -14.64 11.49 2.95
C SER A 30 -15.12 10.78 1.68
N TYR A 31 -15.15 9.44 1.63
CA TYR A 31 -15.69 8.70 0.49
C TYR A 31 -17.05 8.05 0.84
N PRO A 32 -18.15 8.41 0.18
CA PRO A 32 -19.45 7.85 0.48
C PRO A 32 -19.61 6.52 -0.27
N ASP A 33 -19.16 5.43 0.33
CA ASP A 33 -19.61 4.07 0.04
C ASP A 33 -19.68 3.29 1.35
N ASP A 34 -20.89 2.83 1.71
CA ASP A 34 -21.30 2.29 3.02
C ASP A 34 -20.75 0.88 3.34
N GLU A 35 -19.49 0.60 3.05
CA GLU A 35 -18.82 -0.61 3.56
C GLU A 35 -17.43 -0.30 4.12
N PRO A 36 -17.06 -0.91 5.26
CA PRO A 36 -15.75 -0.67 5.86
C PRO A 36 -14.66 -1.12 4.89
N VAL A 37 -13.88 -0.15 4.39
CA VAL A 37 -12.53 -0.35 3.87
C VAL A 37 -11.83 -1.29 4.84
N SER A 38 -11.36 -2.44 4.32
CA SER A 38 -10.83 -3.58 5.09
C SER A 38 -10.15 -3.18 6.40
N GLN A 39 -10.52 -3.87 7.49
CA GLN A 39 -9.93 -3.68 8.81
C GLN A 39 -8.40 -3.53 8.74
N PRO A 40 -7.81 -2.41 9.20
CA PRO A 40 -6.40 -2.09 8.98
C PRO A 40 -5.41 -3.06 9.66
N TRP A 41 -5.88 -3.98 10.50
CA TRP A 41 -5.10 -4.99 11.21
C TRP A 41 -5.17 -6.40 10.61
N SER A 42 -5.96 -6.66 9.56
CA SER A 42 -6.37 -8.05 9.24
C SER A 42 -5.84 -8.63 7.93
N GLN A 43 -5.09 -7.90 7.11
CA GLN A 43 -4.60 -8.47 5.84
C GLN A 43 -3.21 -7.96 5.49
N ASP A 44 -2.23 -8.83 5.73
CA ASP A 44 -0.83 -8.75 5.27
C ASP A 44 -0.69 -9.04 3.76
N SER A 45 -1.79 -8.86 3.01
CA SER A 45 -1.91 -9.19 1.61
C SER A 45 -3.00 -8.36 0.93
N MET A 46 -2.94 -8.32 -0.39
CA MET A 46 -3.80 -7.60 -1.29
C MET A 46 -4.35 -8.58 -2.32
N GLN A 47 -5.67 -8.75 -2.35
CA GLN A 47 -6.37 -9.45 -3.43
C GLN A 47 -6.81 -8.43 -4.46
N PHE A 48 -6.42 -8.57 -5.72
CA PHE A 48 -6.66 -7.57 -6.76
C PHE A 48 -6.90 -8.20 -8.12
N VAL A 49 -7.39 -7.37 -9.03
CA VAL A 49 -7.63 -7.72 -10.44
C VAL A 49 -6.62 -6.97 -11.32
N THR A 50 -6.02 -7.67 -12.28
CA THR A 50 -5.14 -7.11 -13.32
C THR A 50 -5.96 -6.67 -14.54
N TRP A 51 -5.34 -5.92 -15.45
CA TRP A 51 -6.00 -5.38 -16.65
C TRP A 51 -6.60 -6.44 -17.58
N ASN A 52 -6.10 -7.68 -17.56
CA ASN A 52 -6.61 -8.81 -18.34
C ASN A 52 -7.73 -9.59 -17.59
N GLY A 53 -8.16 -9.13 -16.42
CA GLY A 53 -9.20 -9.76 -15.61
C GLY A 53 -8.70 -10.90 -14.72
N GLU A 54 -7.41 -11.23 -14.73
CA GLU A 54 -6.86 -12.22 -13.81
C GLU A 54 -6.90 -11.71 -12.36
N LYS A 55 -7.13 -12.65 -11.44
CA LYS A 55 -7.24 -12.40 -10.01
C LYS A 55 -6.00 -12.91 -9.30
N TRP A 56 -5.40 -12.04 -8.49
CA TRP A 56 -4.14 -12.29 -7.81
C TRP A 56 -4.23 -11.93 -6.35
N THR A 57 -3.47 -12.64 -5.51
CA THR A 57 -3.15 -12.26 -4.13
C THR A 57 -1.67 -11.92 -4.05
N SER A 58 -1.32 -10.76 -3.50
CA SER A 58 0.07 -10.35 -3.30
C SER A 58 0.37 -9.88 -1.90
N TRP A 59 1.61 -10.05 -1.47
CA TRP A 59 2.18 -9.51 -0.23
C TRP A 59 3.64 -9.15 -0.48
N ILE A 60 4.25 -8.43 0.46
CA ILE A 60 5.65 -8.02 0.38
C ILE A 60 6.48 -8.93 1.28
N ARG A 61 7.58 -9.46 0.74
CA ARG A 61 8.60 -10.21 1.47
C ARG A 61 9.96 -9.77 0.95
N GLN A 62 10.86 -9.36 1.83
CA GLN A 62 12.22 -8.94 1.47
C GLN A 62 12.24 -7.90 0.33
N ASP A 63 11.44 -6.83 0.48
CA ASP A 63 11.32 -5.72 -0.48
C ASP A 63 10.88 -6.12 -1.90
N SER A 64 10.29 -7.30 -2.07
CA SER A 64 9.72 -7.77 -3.34
C SER A 64 8.27 -8.19 -3.15
N PHE A 65 7.49 -8.13 -4.23
CA PHE A 65 6.13 -8.66 -4.22
C PHE A 65 6.16 -10.17 -4.46
N GLU A 66 5.56 -10.92 -3.56
CA GLU A 66 5.15 -12.29 -3.81
C GLU A 66 3.74 -12.29 -4.39
N HIS A 67 3.47 -13.20 -5.33
CA HIS A 67 2.21 -13.29 -6.05
C HIS A 67 1.69 -14.72 -6.01
N ARG A 68 0.40 -14.88 -5.78
CA ARG A 68 -0.33 -16.14 -5.96
C ARG A 68 -1.57 -15.89 -6.81
N PRO A 69 -1.70 -16.56 -7.97
CA PRO A 69 -2.90 -16.44 -8.80
C PRO A 69 -4.09 -17.15 -8.14
N GLU A 70 -5.31 -16.74 -8.46
CA GLU A 70 -6.53 -17.52 -8.16
C GLU A 70 -6.54 -18.81 -8.99
N ASN A 71 -6.26 -18.69 -10.29
CA ASN A 71 -6.14 -19.81 -11.21
C ASN A 71 -4.69 -20.32 -11.26
N THR A 72 -4.43 -21.47 -10.64
CA THR A 72 -3.09 -22.07 -10.59
C THR A 72 -2.75 -22.95 -11.80
N ALA A 73 -3.65 -23.10 -12.77
CA ALA A 73 -3.40 -23.92 -13.95
C ALA A 73 -2.36 -23.28 -14.89
N ASP A 74 -2.41 -21.95 -15.01
CA ASP A 74 -1.57 -21.20 -15.95
C ASP A 74 -0.32 -20.61 -15.28
N TRP A 75 -0.37 -20.40 -13.95
CA TRP A 75 0.68 -19.71 -13.20
C TRP A 75 0.90 -20.33 -11.81
N GLY A 76 2.17 -20.35 -11.38
CA GLY A 76 2.55 -20.71 -10.01
C GLY A 76 2.75 -19.47 -9.11
N GLN A 77 2.95 -19.71 -7.81
CA GLN A 77 3.44 -18.66 -6.91
C GLN A 77 4.84 -18.21 -7.35
N HIS A 78 5.07 -16.91 -7.38
CA HIS A 78 6.37 -16.35 -7.77
C HIS A 78 6.58 -14.95 -7.18
N SER A 79 7.83 -14.48 -7.21
CA SER A 79 8.22 -13.15 -6.74
C SER A 79 8.55 -12.25 -7.93
N THR A 80 8.16 -10.98 -7.86
CA THR A 80 8.56 -9.96 -8.82
C THR A 80 8.86 -8.63 -8.14
N GLY A 81 9.58 -7.74 -8.83
CA GLY A 81 9.84 -6.39 -8.33
C GLY A 81 8.65 -5.43 -8.44
N SER A 82 7.51 -5.85 -8.99
CA SER A 82 6.39 -4.93 -9.24
C SER A 82 5.03 -5.62 -9.35
N VAL A 83 3.97 -4.96 -8.90
CA VAL A 83 2.59 -5.45 -9.04
C VAL A 83 1.80 -4.61 -10.03
N ALA A 84 1.10 -5.25 -10.98
CA ALA A 84 0.16 -4.57 -11.88
C ALA A 84 -1.27 -4.71 -11.33
N PHE A 85 -2.06 -3.65 -11.33
CA PHE A 85 -3.41 -3.67 -10.74
C PHE A 85 -4.32 -2.66 -11.42
N LEU A 86 -5.63 -2.80 -11.21
CA LEU A 86 -6.62 -1.78 -11.54
C LEU A 86 -6.88 -0.88 -10.34
N ASP A 87 -6.82 0.44 -10.52
CA ASP A 87 -7.18 1.41 -9.49
C ASP A 87 -8.70 1.48 -9.27
N TRP A 88 -9.14 2.40 -8.40
CA TRP A 88 -10.57 2.63 -8.12
C TRP A 88 -11.38 3.03 -9.34
N GLU A 89 -10.79 3.64 -10.36
CA GLU A 89 -11.49 4.00 -11.60
C GLU A 89 -11.40 2.90 -12.67
N GLY A 90 -10.74 1.78 -12.36
CA GLY A 90 -10.48 0.72 -13.33
C GLY A 90 -9.32 1.04 -14.27
N THR A 91 -8.51 2.05 -13.94
CA THR A 91 -7.32 2.42 -14.70
C THR A 91 -6.16 1.50 -14.32
N PRO A 92 -5.42 0.95 -15.29
CA PRO A 92 -4.31 0.04 -15.00
C PRO A 92 -3.04 0.80 -14.58
N TRP A 93 -2.45 0.32 -13.51
CA TRP A 93 -1.21 0.83 -12.94
C TRP A 93 -0.23 -0.30 -12.66
N GLN A 94 1.05 0.05 -12.54
CA GLN A 94 2.07 -0.82 -11.98
C GLN A 94 2.76 -0.13 -10.81
N ALA A 95 2.94 -0.84 -9.70
CA ALA A 95 3.63 -0.35 -8.51
C ALA A 95 4.95 -1.09 -8.29
N LYS A 96 5.98 -0.35 -7.90
CA LYS A 96 7.24 -0.85 -7.32
C LYS A 96 7.35 -0.36 -5.88
N ILE A 97 8.12 -1.07 -5.07
CA ILE A 97 8.44 -0.67 -3.70
C ILE A 97 9.64 0.29 -3.75
N ASP A 98 9.55 1.43 -3.07
CA ASP A 98 10.62 2.41 -2.90
C ASP A 98 10.69 2.84 -1.43
N GLY A 99 11.37 2.02 -0.62
CA GLY A 99 11.37 2.14 0.83
C GLY A 99 9.97 1.95 1.41
N GLU A 100 9.49 2.95 2.17
CA GLU A 100 8.19 2.91 2.86
C GLU A 100 7.00 3.34 1.98
N ILE A 101 7.23 3.58 0.69
CA ILE A 101 6.20 4.02 -0.25
C ILE A 101 6.20 3.18 -1.52
N PHE A 102 5.22 3.44 -2.39
CA PHE A 102 5.18 2.92 -3.74
C PHE A 102 5.60 3.97 -4.76
N LEU A 103 6.28 3.52 -5.81
CA LEU A 103 6.44 4.24 -7.06
C LEU A 103 5.45 3.65 -8.08
N LEU A 104 4.54 4.46 -8.60
CA LEU A 104 3.47 4.06 -9.51
C LEU A 104 3.77 4.54 -10.93
N ALA A 105 3.54 3.66 -11.91
CA ALA A 105 3.61 3.96 -13.33
C ALA A 105 2.29 3.64 -14.00
N HIS A 106 1.74 4.60 -14.74
CA HIS A 106 0.50 4.44 -15.47
C HIS A 106 0.71 3.45 -16.64
N HIS A 107 -0.16 2.44 -16.78
CA HIS A 107 0.05 1.31 -17.72
C HIS A 107 1.43 0.61 -17.62
N GLY A 108 2.18 0.79 -16.54
CA GLY A 108 3.56 0.29 -16.43
C GLY A 108 4.61 1.05 -17.27
N ASP A 109 4.29 2.27 -17.74
CA ASP A 109 5.25 3.14 -18.41
C ASP A 109 6.22 3.78 -17.41
N TRP A 110 7.35 3.11 -17.18
CA TRP A 110 8.41 3.59 -16.29
C TRP A 110 9.30 4.70 -16.89
N GLN A 111 9.16 4.99 -18.18
CA GLN A 111 9.91 6.07 -18.84
C GLN A 111 9.12 7.38 -18.84
N GLY A 112 7.79 7.27 -18.72
CA GLY A 112 6.88 8.40 -18.57
C GLY A 112 6.82 8.96 -17.14
N HIS A 113 5.69 9.59 -16.84
CA HIS A 113 5.45 10.15 -15.51
C HIS A 113 5.22 9.03 -14.48
N THR A 114 5.89 9.15 -13.34
CA THR A 114 5.72 8.24 -12.20
C THR A 114 5.28 9.00 -10.97
N GLU A 115 4.49 8.34 -10.13
CA GLU A 115 3.92 8.93 -8.92
C GLU A 115 4.46 8.25 -7.67
N ARG A 116 4.78 9.05 -6.64
CA ARG A 116 5.13 8.56 -5.31
C ARG A 116 3.87 8.51 -4.46
N ALA A 117 3.48 7.33 -4.01
CA ALA A 117 2.24 7.14 -3.25
C ALA A 117 2.49 6.36 -1.95
N GLY A 118 1.92 6.85 -0.84
CA GLY A 118 2.00 6.15 0.45
C GLY A 118 1.16 4.86 0.51
N ALA A 119 0.26 4.66 -0.45
CA ALA A 119 -0.58 3.48 -0.55
C ALA A 119 -1.02 3.22 -2.00
N ILE A 120 -1.28 1.96 -2.32
CA ILE A 120 -1.95 1.55 -3.54
C ILE A 120 -3.46 1.62 -3.30
N ARG A 121 -4.18 2.32 -4.19
CA ARG A 121 -5.65 2.32 -4.28
C ARG A 121 -6.05 1.38 -5.39
N TYR A 122 -6.85 0.36 -5.10
CA TYR A 122 -7.16 -0.70 -6.05
C TYR A 122 -8.56 -1.26 -5.88
N ARG A 123 -9.01 -1.99 -6.91
CA ARG A 123 -10.21 -2.83 -6.84
C ARG A 123 -9.85 -4.27 -6.47
N ASP A 124 -10.51 -4.80 -5.45
CA ASP A 124 -10.33 -6.20 -5.07
C ASP A 124 -11.06 -7.16 -6.03
N TRP A 125 -11.03 -8.46 -5.72
CA TRP A 125 -11.67 -9.50 -6.52
C TRP A 125 -13.19 -9.32 -6.69
N GLN A 126 -13.84 -8.60 -5.77
CA GLN A 126 -15.26 -8.28 -5.83
C GLN A 126 -15.52 -6.89 -6.45
N GLY A 127 -14.46 -6.19 -6.87
CA GLY A 127 -14.53 -4.84 -7.41
C GLY A 127 -14.64 -3.75 -6.36
N LYS A 128 -14.51 -4.07 -5.06
CA LYS A 128 -14.63 -3.08 -3.99
C LYS A 128 -13.35 -2.25 -3.90
N HIS A 129 -13.50 -0.99 -3.53
CA HIS A 129 -12.40 -0.06 -3.34
C HIS A 129 -11.61 -0.41 -2.09
N GLN A 130 -10.33 -0.72 -2.28
CA GLN A 130 -9.39 -1.03 -1.21
C GLN A 130 -8.17 -0.11 -1.27
N LEU A 131 -7.49 0.00 -0.14
CA LEU A 131 -6.23 0.72 -0.03
C LEU A 131 -5.25 -0.07 0.85
N ARG A 132 -3.97 -0.14 0.43
CA ARG A 132 -2.91 -0.81 1.18
C ARG A 132 -1.60 -0.04 1.12
N THR A 133 -0.96 0.13 2.28
CA THR A 133 0.39 0.70 2.44
C THR A 133 1.46 -0.39 2.34
N VAL A 134 2.73 -0.02 2.18
CA VAL A 134 3.86 -0.98 2.23
C VAL A 134 3.83 -1.73 3.57
N ALA A 135 3.77 -1.01 4.69
CA ALA A 135 3.73 -1.60 6.02
C ALA A 135 2.57 -2.60 6.25
N GLN A 136 1.43 -2.39 5.58
CA GLN A 136 0.30 -3.33 5.65
C GLN A 136 0.51 -4.57 4.79
N LEU A 137 1.33 -4.53 3.74
CA LEU A 137 1.59 -5.68 2.87
C LEU A 137 2.84 -6.46 3.26
N SER A 138 3.73 -5.87 4.05
CA SER A 138 4.97 -6.51 4.50
C SER A 138 4.74 -7.61 5.54
N ARG A 139 5.42 -8.75 5.34
CA ARG A 139 5.45 -9.91 6.23
C ARG A 139 6.83 -10.19 6.80
#